data_AF-A0A945KES9-F1
#
_entry.id   AF-A0A945KES9-F1
#
_cell.length_a   1.000
_cell.length_b   1.000
_cell.length_c   1.000
_cell.angle_alpha   90.00
_cell.angle_beta   90.00
_cell.angle_gamma   90.00
#
_symmetry.space_group_name_H-M   'P 1'
#
loop_
_entity.id
_entity.type
_entity.pdbx_description
1 polymer ?
#
loop_
_entity_poly.entity_id
_entity_poly.type
_entity_poly.pdbx_seq_one_letter_code
_entity_poly.pdbx_strand_id
1 'polypeptide(L)' 'MLGVPVHANEASTKGGKLRKKTRVAKFKKLIKGASVHIATSGKAMQFDGQGNCKAGC' A
#
# COMPACT_ATOMS: atom_id res chain seq x y z
N MET A 1 29.28 1.37 7.00
CA MET A 1 27.90 1.87 6.96
C MET A 1 27.06 0.88 6.15
N LEU A 2 26.36 -0.05 6.81
CA LEU A 2 25.48 -1.01 6.16
C LEU A 2 24.16 -0.31 5.82
N GLY A 3 23.84 -0.20 4.53
CA GLY A 3 22.64 0.49 4.06
C GLY A 3 21.37 -0.24 4.50
N VAL A 4 20.51 0.44 5.25
CA VAL A 4 19.15 -0.03 5.52
C VAL A 4 18.43 -0.21 4.19
N PRO A 5 17.89 -1.40 3.86
CA PRO A 5 17.09 -1.58 2.66
C PRO A 5 15.83 -0.71 2.78
N VAL A 6 15.81 0.40 2.07
CA VAL A 6 14.62 1.26 1.93
C VAL A 6 13.60 0.52 1.07
N HIS A 7 12.78 -0.31 1.71
CA HIS A 7 11.55 -0.79 1.09
C HIS A 7 10.62 0.41 0.92
N ALA A 8 10.77 1.12 -0.20
CA ALA A 8 9.88 2.22 -0.56
C ALA A 8 8.50 1.64 -0.88
N ASN A 9 7.69 1.44 0.16
CA ASN A 9 6.31 1.03 0.01
C ASN A 9 5.52 2.23 -0.54
N GLU A 10 5.06 2.12 -1.77
CA GLU A 10 4.26 3.16 -2.39
C GLU A 10 2.86 3.16 -1.77
N ALA A 11 2.52 4.23 -1.04
CA ALA A 11 1.19 4.45 -0.50
C ALA A 11 0.15 4.50 -1.64
N SER A 12 -0.46 3.34 -1.92
CA SER A 12 -1.30 3.12 -3.10
C SER A 12 -2.77 3.48 -2.91
N THR A 13 -3.23 3.59 -1.65
CA THR A 13 -4.60 3.95 -1.29
C THR A 13 -4.61 5.11 -0.30
N LYS A 14 -5.70 5.88 -0.26
CA LYS A 14 -5.96 6.91 0.76
C LYS A 14 -7.47 6.98 1.01
N GLY A 15 -7.89 6.87 2.27
CA GLY A 15 -9.31 6.87 2.65
C GLY A 15 -10.12 5.79 1.92
N GLY A 16 -9.59 4.58 1.81
CA GLY A 16 -10.22 3.47 1.10
C GLY A 16 -10.24 3.57 -0.43
N LYS A 17 -9.68 4.64 -1.03
CA LYS A 17 -9.67 4.83 -2.49
C LYS A 17 -8.28 4.65 -3.07
N LEU A 18 -8.19 4.00 -4.23
CA LEU A 18 -6.95 3.89 -5.00
C LEU A 18 -6.47 5.27 -5.47
N ARG A 19 -5.21 5.60 -5.17
CA ARG A 19 -4.61 6.85 -5.64
C ARG A 19 -4.32 6.75 -7.14
N LYS A 20 -4.62 7.84 -7.86
CA LYS A 20 -4.23 7.99 -9.27
C LYS A 20 -2.71 8.12 -9.35
N LYS A 21 -2.12 7.61 -10.44
CA LYS A 21 -0.67 7.63 -10.73
C LYS A 21 0.22 6.72 -9.86
N THR A 22 -0.34 5.69 -9.23
CA THR A 22 0.45 4.67 -8.51
C THR A 22 0.75 3.45 -9.38
N ARG A 23 1.76 2.65 -9.02
CA ARG A 23 2.05 1.38 -9.72
C ARG A 23 0.86 0.42 -9.68
N VAL A 24 0.14 0.36 -8.55
CA VAL A 24 -1.10 -0.43 -8.42
C VAL A 24 -2.19 0.07 -9.37
N ALA A 25 -2.33 1.38 -9.56
CA ALA A 25 -3.27 1.94 -10.53
C ALA A 25 -2.90 1.61 -11.98
N LYS A 26 -1.60 1.57 -12.31
CA LYS A 26 -1.13 1.11 -13.62
C LYS A 26 -1.39 -0.39 -13.80
N PHE A 27 -1.05 -1.20 -12.80
CA PHE A 27 -1.31 -2.64 -12.80
C PHE A 27 -2.80 -2.96 -13.04
N LYS A 28 -3.70 -2.31 -12.30
CA LYS A 28 -5.15 -2.50 -12.47
C LYS A 28 -5.64 -2.22 -13.89
N LYS A 29 -5.02 -1.28 -14.62
CA LYS A 29 -5.36 -0.97 -16.01
C LYS A 29 -4.84 -2.00 -17.02
N LEU A 30 -3.77 -2.71 -16.69
CA LEU A 30 -3.14 -3.68 -17.57
C LEU A 30 -3.84 -5.05 -17.54
N ILE A 31 -4.44 -5.39 -16.40
CA ILE A 31 -5.19 -6.64 -16.25
C ILE A 31 -6.52 -6.54 -17.02
N LYS A 32 -6.69 -7.45 -17.99
CA LYS A 32 -7.93 -7.65 -18.75
C LYS A 32 -8.46 -9.04 -18.45
N GLY A 33 -9.76 -9.17 -18.19
CA GLY A 33 -10.42 -10.47 -17.98
C GLY A 33 -10.39 -11.02 -16.55
N ALA A 34 -9.82 -10.31 -15.58
CA ALA A 34 -9.83 -10.70 -14.17
C ALA A 34 -10.09 -9.51 -13.23
N SER A 35 -10.71 -9.76 -12.09
CA SER A 35 -10.96 -8.77 -11.05
C SER A 35 -9.70 -8.51 -10.22
N VAL A 36 -9.27 -7.26 -10.16
CA VAL A 36 -8.15 -6.83 -9.30
C VAL A 36 -8.69 -6.35 -7.96
N HIS A 37 -8.56 -7.19 -6.93
CA HIS A 37 -8.91 -6.86 -5.56
C HIS A 37 -7.77 -6.08 -4.91
N ILE A 38 -8.00 -4.81 -4.60
CA ILE A 38 -7.00 -3.97 -3.93
C ILE A 38 -7.28 -4.01 -2.43
N ALA A 39 -6.27 -4.40 -1.66
CA ALA A 39 -6.29 -4.28 -0.21
C ALA A 39 -6.42 -2.79 0.17
N THR A 40 -7.66 -2.38 0.42
CA THR A 40 -8.02 -1.04 0.86
C THR A 40 -8.30 -1.15 2.34
N SER A 41 -7.24 -1.08 3.15
CA SER A 41 -7.46 -0.81 4.56
C SER A 41 -8.05 0.59 4.63
N GLY A 42 -9.35 0.71 4.92
CA GLY A 42 -10.03 1.99 5.07
C GLY A 42 -9.36 2.89 6.11
N LYS A 43 -8.50 2.29 6.95
CA LYS A 43 -7.61 2.92 7.93
C LYS A 43 -6.15 2.60 7.61
N ALA A 44 -5.27 3.59 7.67
CA ALA A 44 -3.84 3.32 7.58
C ALA A 44 -3.36 2.68 8.89
N MET A 45 -2.78 1.48 8.81
CA MET A 45 -2.14 0.85 9.97
C MET A 45 -0.69 1.34 10.05
N GLN A 46 -0.24 1.64 11.26
CA GLN A 46 1.12 2.06 11.54
C GLN A 46 1.71 1.12 12.58
N PHE A 47 2.92 0.61 12.32
CA PHE A 47 3.64 -0.29 13.20
C PHE A 47 4.97 0.32 13.62
N ASP A 48 5.44 -0.02 14.82
CA ASP A 48 6.81 0.30 15.23
C ASP A 48 7.83 -0.70 14.65
N GLY A 49 9.11 -0.49 14.96
CA GLY A 49 10.20 -1.36 14.48
C GLY A 49 10.20 -2.77 15.06
N GLN A 50 9.36 -3.06 16.06
CA GLN A 50 9.15 -4.39 16.63
C GLN A 50 7.89 -5.07 16.08
N GLY A 51 7.14 -4.38 15.20
CA GLY A 51 5.90 -4.86 14.64
C GLY A 51 4.67 -4.64 15.52
N ASN A 52 4.77 -3.87 16.60
CA ASN A 52 3.60 -3.53 17.43
C ASN A 52 2.78 -2.46 16.72
N CYS A 53 1.45 -2.54 16.86
CA CYS A 53 0.58 -1.52 16.31
C CYS A 53 0.70 -0.21 17.10
N LYS A 54 1.02 0.88 16.38
CA LYS A 54 1.08 2.25 16.90
C LYS A 54 -0.22 3.01 16.66
N ALA A 55 -0.90 2.76 15.54
CA ALA A 55 -2.15 3.43 15.19
C ALA A 55 -2.90 2.68 14.08
N GLY A 56 -4.23 2.82 14.04
CA GLY A 56 -5.06 2.38 12.91
C GLY A 56 -5.38 0.89 12.85
N CYS A 57 -4.90 0.12 13.84
CA CYS A 57 -5.68 -0.95 14.47
C CYS A 57 -6.82 -0.27 15.25
#